data_AF-A0A352LNR3-F1
#
_entry.id   AF-A0A352LNR3-F1
#
_cell.length_a   1.000
_cell.length_b   1.000
_cell.length_c   1.000
_cell.angle_alpha   90.00
_cell.angle_beta   90.00
_cell.angle_gamma   90.00
#
_symmetry.space_group_name_H-M   'P 1'
#
loop_
_entity.id
_entity.type
_entity.pdbx_description
1 polymer ?
#
loop_
_entity_poly.entity_id
_entity_poly.type
_entity_poly.pdbx_seq_one_letter_code
_entity_poly.pdbx_strand_id
1 'polypeptide(L)'
;MGISGGFAFLVVYLILAAIVGFTVLLIELSLGRRSRKGCIGAYYKLASSRFKWVGWLGGLSAFIIMSFYTVLGAYCVKYMMINLGDIFSLSFGAAGTDGGKIFGALLTDQFESWMYTAVFIIATGAVIMFGIDAGIERFNKYAMPLLFVMLLIVIA
;
A
#
# COMPACT_ATOMS: atom_id res chain seq x y z
N MET A 1 7.22 6.45 18.96
CA MET A 1 7.72 5.19 19.56
C MET A 1 7.89 5.42 21.05
N GLY A 2 7.14 4.75 21.93
CA GLY A 2 7.28 5.06 23.36
C GLY A 2 6.51 4.22 24.38
N ILE A 3 5.57 3.37 23.95
CA ILE A 3 4.70 2.66 24.91
C ILE A 3 5.22 1.24 25.23
N SER A 4 6.15 0.69 24.43
CA SER A 4 6.61 -0.72 24.55
C SER A 4 8.13 -0.87 24.41
N GLY A 5 8.91 -0.14 25.19
CA GLY A 5 10.38 -0.31 25.22
C GLY A 5 11.15 0.35 24.07
N GLY A 6 10.48 1.12 23.20
CA GLY A 6 11.10 2.02 22.20
C GLY A 6 12.26 1.41 21.43
N PHE A 7 13.49 1.76 21.82
CA PHE A 7 14.73 1.27 21.22
C PHE A 7 14.90 -0.25 21.34
N ALA A 8 14.54 -0.86 22.47
CA ALA A 8 14.64 -2.31 22.66
C ALA A 8 13.72 -3.08 21.68
N PHE A 9 12.51 -2.56 21.46
CA PHE A 9 11.61 -3.10 20.43
C PHE A 9 12.22 -2.97 19.03
N LEU A 10 12.83 -1.82 18.71
CA LEU A 10 13.48 -1.62 17.41
C LEU A 10 14.61 -2.63 17.17
N VAL A 11 15.46 -2.87 18.16
CA VAL A 11 16.56 -3.85 18.04
C VAL A 11 16.02 -5.25 17.78
N VAL A 12 15.02 -5.69 18.56
CA VAL A 12 14.39 -7.01 18.36
C VAL A 12 13.70 -7.09 16.99
N TYR A 13 12.97 -6.04 16.59
CA TYR A 13 12.32 -5.95 15.29
C TYR A 13 13.32 -6.10 14.13
N LEU A 14 14.46 -5.39 14.19
CA LEU A 14 15.49 -5.46 13.16
C LEU A 14 16.12 -6.85 13.04
N ILE A 15 16.40 -7.51 14.18
CA ILE A 15 16.91 -8.88 14.20
C ILE A 15 15.91 -9.84 13.55
N LEU A 16 14.63 -9.77 13.95
CA LEU A 16 13.59 -10.63 13.38
C LEU A 16 13.34 -10.34 11.90
N ALA A 17 13.35 -9.07 11.48
CA ALA A 17 13.20 -8.69 10.09
C ALA A 17 14.36 -9.22 9.22
N ALA A 18 15.60 -9.09 9.72
CA ALA A 18 16.78 -9.58 9.01
C ALA A 18 16.84 -11.11 8.92
N ILE A 19 16.40 -11.83 9.96
CA ILE A 19 16.45 -13.30 9.95
C ILE A 19 15.20 -13.88 9.28
N VAL A 20 14.02 -13.59 9.84
CA VAL A 20 12.75 -14.19 9.40
C VAL A 20 12.30 -13.57 8.09
N GLY A 21 12.29 -12.24 7.99
CA GLY A 21 11.82 -11.54 6.79
C GLY A 21 12.66 -11.88 5.56
N PHE A 22 13.99 -11.84 5.69
CA PHE A 22 14.90 -12.21 4.62
C PHE A 22 14.75 -13.68 4.21
N THR A 23 14.66 -14.60 5.17
CA THR A 23 14.50 -16.04 4.89
C THR A 23 13.19 -16.31 4.14
N VAL A 24 12.08 -15.72 4.58
CA VAL A 24 10.77 -15.86 3.93
C VAL A 24 10.81 -15.29 2.50
N LEU A 25 11.40 -14.11 2.31
CA LEU A 25 11.56 -13.50 0.99
C LEU A 25 12.33 -14.43 0.03
N LEU A 26 13.43 -15.01 0.46
CA LEU A 26 14.20 -15.96 -0.35
C LEU A 26 13.41 -17.22 -0.71
N ILE A 27 12.62 -17.74 0.23
CA ILE A 27 11.75 -18.89 -0.01
C ILE A 27 10.68 -18.54 -1.06
N GLU A 28 10.01 -17.40 -0.93
CA GLU A 28 8.98 -16.97 -1.88
C GLU A 28 9.54 -16.73 -3.28
N LEU A 29 10.69 -16.05 -3.37
CA LEU A 29 11.37 -15.80 -4.65
C LEU A 29 11.82 -17.11 -5.31
N SER A 30 12.38 -18.06 -4.54
CA SER A 30 12.78 -19.36 -5.08
C SER A 30 11.58 -20.20 -5.53
N LEU A 31 10.47 -20.17 -4.77
CA LEU A 31 9.21 -20.82 -5.12
C LEU A 31 8.61 -20.23 -6.41
N GLY A 32 8.61 -18.90 -6.56
CA GLY A 32 8.19 -18.20 -7.76
C GLY A 32 9.03 -18.58 -8.98
N ARG A 33 10.37 -18.60 -8.84
CA ARG A 33 11.31 -18.97 -9.92
C ARG A 33 11.13 -20.41 -10.37
N ARG A 34 10.94 -21.36 -9.45
CA ARG A 34 10.77 -22.79 -9.77
C ARG A 34 9.36 -23.10 -10.32
N SER A 35 8.34 -22.40 -9.85
CA SER A 35 6.97 -22.60 -10.33
C SER A 35 6.69 -21.95 -11.68
N ARG A 36 7.23 -20.74 -11.91
CA ARG A 36 6.86 -19.84 -13.02
C ARG A 36 5.36 -19.60 -13.11
N LYS A 37 4.65 -19.66 -11.98
CA LYS A 37 3.21 -19.45 -11.85
C LYS A 37 2.94 -18.44 -10.73
N GLY A 38 1.75 -17.83 -10.74
CA GLY A 38 1.28 -16.99 -9.64
C GLY A 38 1.07 -17.78 -8.34
N CYS A 39 0.77 -17.09 -7.23
CA CYS A 39 0.69 -17.63 -5.87
C CYS A 39 -0.09 -18.97 -5.80
N ILE A 40 -1.36 -18.99 -6.22
CA ILE A 40 -2.19 -20.21 -6.19
C ILE A 40 -1.55 -21.32 -7.05
N GLY A 41 -1.15 -21.00 -8.29
CA GLY A 41 -0.57 -21.97 -9.22
C GLY A 41 0.79 -22.54 -8.76
N ALA A 42 1.55 -21.79 -7.99
CA ALA A 42 2.83 -22.24 -7.43
C ALA A 42 2.63 -23.35 -6.40
N TYR A 43 1.69 -23.17 -5.47
CA TYR A 43 1.32 -24.20 -4.49
C TYR A 43 0.68 -25.42 -5.15
N TYR A 44 -0.14 -25.25 -6.19
CA TYR A 44 -0.70 -26.39 -6.92
C TYR A 44 0.36 -27.23 -7.64
N LYS A 45 1.43 -26.60 -8.13
CA LYS A 45 2.49 -27.26 -8.91
C LYS A 45 3.57 -27.89 -8.03
N LEU A 46 3.96 -27.25 -6.93
CA LEU A 46 5.09 -27.70 -6.09
C LEU A 46 4.70 -28.29 -4.74
N ALA A 47 3.53 -27.94 -4.19
CA ALA A 47 3.16 -28.42 -2.86
C ALA A 47 2.48 -29.80 -2.93
N SER A 48 2.65 -30.57 -1.86
CA SER A 48 1.89 -31.81 -1.65
C SER A 48 0.38 -31.51 -1.65
N SER A 49 -0.44 -32.51 -2.02
CA SER A 49 -1.90 -32.38 -2.13
C SER A 49 -2.53 -31.75 -0.88
N ARG A 50 -1.96 -32.01 0.30
CA ARG A 50 -2.40 -31.47 1.59
C ARG A 50 -2.21 -29.96 1.76
N PHE A 51 -1.31 -29.33 1.01
CA PHE A 51 -0.93 -27.91 1.19
C PHE A 51 -1.39 -26.99 0.05
N LYS A 52 -2.15 -27.51 -0.93
CA LYS A 52 -2.63 -26.71 -2.07
C LYS A 52 -3.56 -25.57 -1.68
N TRP A 53 -4.32 -25.74 -0.59
CA TRP A 53 -5.23 -24.72 -0.05
C TRP A 53 -4.50 -23.49 0.50
N VAL A 54 -3.22 -23.61 0.88
CA VAL A 54 -2.41 -22.47 1.36
C VAL A 54 -2.23 -21.40 0.27
N GLY A 55 -2.18 -21.81 -1.00
CA GLY A 55 -2.15 -20.86 -2.12
C GLY A 55 -3.41 -19.99 -2.18
N TRP A 56 -4.57 -20.55 -1.82
CA TRP A 56 -5.83 -19.80 -1.75
C TRP A 56 -5.84 -18.82 -0.58
N LEU A 57 -5.25 -19.17 0.57
CA LEU A 57 -5.06 -18.21 1.66
C LEU A 57 -4.18 -17.03 1.24
N GLY A 58 -3.11 -17.28 0.49
CA GLY A 58 -2.26 -16.23 -0.08
C GLY A 58 -3.05 -15.29 -1.00
N GLY A 59 -3.86 -15.83 -1.91
CA GLY A 59 -4.72 -15.02 -2.77
C GLY A 59 -5.80 -14.24 -2.00
N LEU A 60 -6.45 -14.89 -1.02
CA LEU A 60 -7.52 -14.29 -0.22
C LEU A 60 -6.98 -13.18 0.69
N SER A 61 -5.81 -13.37 1.31
CA SER A 61 -5.19 -12.34 2.14
C SER A 61 -4.86 -11.08 1.33
N ALA A 62 -4.27 -11.23 0.14
CA ALA A 62 -4.01 -10.11 -0.75
C ALA A 62 -5.29 -9.36 -1.16
N PHE A 63 -6.38 -10.09 -1.39
CA PHE A 63 -7.68 -9.50 -1.69
C PHE A 63 -8.26 -8.71 -0.51
N ILE A 64 -8.20 -9.24 0.71
CA ILE A 64 -8.68 -8.55 1.92
C ILE A 64 -7.83 -7.31 2.19
N ILE A 65 -6.51 -7.41 2.05
CA ILE A 65 -5.59 -6.27 2.18
C ILE A 65 -5.97 -5.18 1.17
N MET A 66 -6.23 -5.55 -0.08
CA MET A 66 -6.63 -4.58 -1.11
C MET A 66 -7.91 -3.83 -0.74
N SER A 67 -8.93 -4.51 -0.18
CA SER A 67 -10.18 -3.87 0.28
C SER A 67 -9.95 -2.75 1.29
N PHE A 68 -8.99 -2.93 2.21
CA PHE A 68 -8.62 -1.91 3.18
C PHE A 68 -7.75 -0.80 2.56
N TYR A 69 -6.75 -1.16 1.75
CA TYR A 69 -5.79 -0.21 1.20
C TYR A 69 -6.38 0.71 0.13
N THR A 70 -7.44 0.30 -0.58
CA THR A 70 -8.12 1.19 -1.53
C THR A 70 -8.81 2.35 -0.85
N VAL A 71 -9.43 2.12 0.31
CA VAL A 71 -10.06 3.17 1.13
C VAL A 71 -9.00 4.08 1.75
N LEU A 72 -7.90 3.52 2.24
CA LEU A 72 -6.78 4.32 2.76
C LEU A 72 -6.17 5.20 1.66
N GLY A 73 -6.04 4.66 0.44
CA GLY A 73 -5.63 5.42 -0.73
C GLY A 73 -6.58 6.55 -1.09
N ALA A 74 -7.90 6.34 -0.98
CA ALA A 74 -8.91 7.39 -1.18
C ALA A 74 -8.70 8.57 -0.24
N TYR A 75 -8.34 8.30 1.03
CA TYR A 75 -8.02 9.34 2.00
C TYR A 75 -6.81 10.17 1.56
N CYS A 76 -5.74 9.50 1.11
CA CYS A 76 -4.57 10.20 0.57
C CYS A 76 -4.93 11.09 -0.63
N VAL A 77 -5.79 10.61 -1.54
CA VAL A 77 -6.24 11.41 -2.69
C VAL A 77 -7.07 12.63 -2.25
N LYS A 78 -8.01 12.47 -1.31
CA LYS A 78 -8.79 13.59 -0.79
C LYS A 78 -7.89 14.66 -0.16
N TYR A 79 -6.97 14.25 0.73
CA TYR A 79 -6.04 15.18 1.35
C TYR A 79 -5.13 15.86 0.33
N MET A 80 -4.65 15.13 -0.69
CA MET A 80 -3.87 15.73 -1.78
C MET A 80 -4.68 16.81 -2.52
N MET A 81 -5.95 16.55 -2.84
CA MET A 81 -6.81 17.50 -3.54
C MET A 81 -7.10 18.76 -2.72
N ILE A 82 -7.37 18.59 -1.43
CA ILE A 82 -7.62 19.71 -0.51
C ILE A 82 -6.35 20.57 -0.36
N ASN A 83 -5.18 19.95 -0.16
CA ASN A 83 -3.92 20.69 -0.08
C ASN A 83 -3.58 21.41 -1.39
N LEU A 84 -3.86 20.81 -2.55
CA LEU A 84 -3.74 21.49 -3.84
C LEU A 84 -4.70 22.68 -3.94
N GLY A 85 -5.93 22.52 -3.46
CA GLY A 85 -6.91 23.60 -3.38
C GLY A 85 -6.42 24.78 -2.56
N ASP A 86 -5.79 24.52 -1.40
CA ASP A 86 -5.22 25.56 -0.56
C ASP A 86 -4.02 26.27 -1.22
N ILE A 87 -3.12 25.52 -1.87
CA ILE A 87 -1.98 26.09 -2.60
C ILE A 87 -2.43 27.08 -3.70
N PHE A 88 -3.50 26.74 -4.42
CA PHE A 88 -4.05 27.58 -5.48
C PHE A 88 -5.16 28.54 -5.00
N SER A 89 -5.42 28.62 -3.69
CA SER A 89 -6.49 29.45 -3.09
C SER A 89 -7.87 29.20 -3.72
N LEU A 90 -8.17 27.93 -4.05
CA LEU A 90 -9.41 27.50 -4.67
C LEU A 90 -10.48 27.20 -3.60
N SER A 91 -11.76 27.31 -3.99
CA SER A 91 -12.91 27.13 -3.08
C SER A 91 -13.03 25.73 -2.46
N PHE A 92 -12.31 24.73 -2.99
CA PHE A 92 -12.30 23.36 -2.48
C PHE A 92 -11.10 23.06 -1.55
N GLY A 93 -10.31 24.07 -1.19
CA GLY A 93 -9.26 23.96 -0.16
C GLY A 93 -9.82 23.72 1.24
N ALA A 94 -8.97 23.35 2.20
CA ALA A 94 -9.38 23.16 3.59
C ALA A 94 -9.84 24.48 4.21
N ALA A 95 -9.34 25.62 3.69
CA ALA A 95 -9.60 26.95 4.22
C ALA A 95 -9.35 27.07 5.75
N GLY A 96 -8.36 26.33 6.25
CA GLY A 96 -8.01 26.26 7.68
C GLY A 96 -8.87 25.31 8.52
N THR A 97 -9.70 24.47 7.90
CA THR A 97 -10.46 23.42 8.60
C THR A 97 -9.53 22.34 9.15
N ASP A 98 -9.77 21.93 10.40
CA ASP A 98 -9.02 20.85 11.04
C ASP A 98 -9.11 19.53 10.25
N GLY A 99 -7.96 18.87 10.05
CA GLY A 99 -7.87 17.58 9.36
C GLY A 99 -8.74 16.51 10.01
N GLY A 100 -8.86 16.53 11.35
CA GLY A 100 -9.77 15.63 12.07
C GLY A 100 -11.23 15.77 11.66
N LYS A 101 -11.69 17.00 11.42
CA LYS A 101 -13.05 17.28 10.93
C LYS A 101 -13.24 16.87 9.48
N ILE A 102 -12.22 17.10 8.63
CA ILE A 102 -12.23 16.67 7.22
C ILE A 102 -12.34 15.14 7.12
N PHE A 103 -11.61 14.43 7.97
CA PHE A 103 -11.70 12.97 8.07
C PHE A 103 -13.06 12.50 8.60
N GLY A 104 -13.56 13.13 9.66
CA GLY A 104 -14.88 12.83 10.22
C GLY A 104 -16.00 13.02 9.19
N ALA A 105 -15.95 14.10 8.42
CA ALA A 105 -16.89 14.36 7.33
C ALA A 105 -16.83 13.29 6.24
N LEU A 106 -15.62 12.85 5.86
CA LEU A 106 -15.44 11.79 4.87
C LEU A 106 -15.97 10.42 5.34
N LEU A 107 -15.88 10.12 6.63
CA LEU A 107 -16.45 8.90 7.20
C LEU A 107 -17.97 8.91 7.16
N THR A 108 -18.60 10.07 7.29
CA THR A 108 -20.06 10.22 7.28
C THR A 108 -20.64 10.38 5.88
N ASP A 109 -19.89 10.92 4.93
CA ASP A 109 -20.33 11.10 3.55
C ASP A 109 -19.98 9.87 2.69
N GLN A 110 -21.00 9.02 2.50
CA GLN A 110 -20.90 7.79 1.73
C GLN A 110 -20.59 8.05 0.25
N PHE A 111 -21.10 9.14 -0.33
CA PHE A 111 -20.92 9.44 -1.74
C PHE A 111 -19.50 9.91 -2.01
N GLU A 112 -19.02 10.84 -1.19
CA GLU A 112 -17.67 11.38 -1.30
C GLU A 112 -16.61 10.28 -1.10
N SER A 113 -16.78 9.43 -0.09
CA SER A 113 -15.88 8.31 0.21
C SER A 113 -15.80 7.30 -0.94
N TRP A 114 -16.96 6.93 -1.52
CA TRP A 114 -17.00 6.02 -2.66
C TRP A 114 -16.36 6.64 -3.92
N MET A 115 -16.61 7.93 -4.17
CA MET A 115 -16.04 8.64 -5.31
C MET A 115 -14.50 8.65 -5.25
N TYR A 116 -13.90 9.02 -4.12
CA TYR A 116 -12.44 9.02 -4.00
C TYR A 116 -11.84 7.61 -4.05
N THR A 117 -12.56 6.60 -3.54
CA THR A 117 -12.16 5.20 -3.66
C THR A 117 -12.16 4.74 -5.11
N ALA A 118 -13.19 5.10 -5.88
CA ALA A 118 -13.25 4.81 -7.31
C ALA A 118 -12.11 5.51 -8.08
N VAL A 119 -11.84 6.79 -7.78
CA VAL A 119 -10.71 7.52 -8.37
C VAL A 119 -9.39 6.82 -8.08
N PHE A 120 -9.15 6.38 -6.84
CA PHE A 120 -7.94 5.66 -6.48
C PHE A 120 -7.80 4.31 -7.19
N ILE A 121 -8.90 3.53 -7.29
CA ILE A 121 -8.91 2.27 -8.03
C ILE A 121 -8.66 2.48 -9.52
N ILE A 122 -9.26 3.51 -10.13
CA ILE A 122 -9.03 3.82 -11.55
C ILE A 122 -7.58 4.26 -11.77
N ALA A 123 -7.03 5.11 -10.90
CA ALA A 123 -5.65 5.56 -11.00
C ALA A 123 -4.66 4.39 -10.89
N THR A 124 -4.83 3.52 -9.89
CA THR A 124 -3.98 2.33 -9.71
C THR A 124 -4.19 1.30 -10.84
N GLY A 125 -5.43 1.11 -11.28
CA GLY A 125 -5.75 0.29 -12.45
C GLY A 125 -5.09 0.79 -13.72
N ALA A 126 -5.05 2.12 -13.95
CA ALA A 126 -4.37 2.73 -15.07
C ALA A 126 -2.86 2.41 -15.08
N VAL A 127 -2.21 2.45 -13.92
CA VAL A 127 -0.80 2.05 -13.80
C VAL A 127 -0.60 0.57 -14.13
N ILE A 128 -1.50 -0.29 -13.66
CA ILE A 128 -1.42 -1.75 -13.89
C ILE A 128 -1.66 -2.12 -15.35
N MET A 129 -2.50 -1.37 -16.09
CA MET A 129 -2.76 -1.63 -17.50
C MET A 129 -1.50 -1.53 -18.38
N PHE A 130 -0.50 -0.73 -17.98
CA PHE A 130 0.79 -0.66 -18.65
C PHE A 130 1.72 -1.85 -18.34
N GLY A 131 1.27 -2.81 -17.54
CA GLY A 131 2.04 -3.99 -17.15
C GLY A 131 3.07 -3.72 -16.05
N ILE A 132 3.91 -4.71 -15.80
CA ILE A 132 4.90 -4.67 -14.70
C ILE A 132 6.05 -3.71 -15.04
N ASP A 133 6.71 -3.92 -16.18
CA ASP A 133 7.92 -3.19 -16.54
C ASP A 133 7.63 -1.70 -16.84
N ALA A 134 6.63 -1.42 -17.69
CA ALA A 134 6.33 -0.07 -18.13
C ALA A 134 5.40 0.71 -17.18
N GLY A 135 4.60 0.00 -16.38
CA GLY A 135 3.68 0.58 -15.40
C GLY A 135 4.28 0.61 -14.00
N ILE A 136 4.23 -0.54 -13.31
CA ILE A 136 4.54 -0.65 -11.88
C ILE A 136 5.99 -0.29 -11.58
N GLU A 137 6.95 -0.90 -12.27
CA GLU A 137 8.37 -0.71 -12.01
C GLU A 137 8.81 0.73 -12.32
N ARG A 138 8.36 1.27 -13.46
CA ARG A 138 8.66 2.64 -13.84
C ARG A 138 8.06 3.64 -12.85
N PHE A 139 6.82 3.46 -12.44
CA PHE A 139 6.20 4.32 -11.42
C PHE A 139 6.99 4.25 -10.10
N ASN A 140 7.32 3.05 -9.64
CA ASN A 140 8.03 2.85 -8.39
C ASN A 140 9.45 3.43 -8.41
N LYS A 141 10.13 3.39 -9.56
CA LYS A 141 11.46 4.00 -9.78
C LYS A 141 11.47 5.50 -9.51
N TYR A 142 10.37 6.21 -9.77
CA TYR A 142 10.24 7.64 -9.47
C TYR A 142 9.58 7.91 -8.11
N ALA A 143 8.53 7.14 -7.76
CA ALA A 143 7.77 7.35 -6.54
C ALA A 143 8.60 7.14 -5.27
N MET A 144 9.47 6.10 -5.23
CA MET A 144 10.29 5.81 -4.05
C MET A 144 11.33 6.91 -3.74
N PRO A 145 12.14 7.38 -4.71
CA PRO A 145 13.03 8.52 -4.48
C PRO A 145 12.27 9.80 -4.10
N LEU A 146 11.12 10.07 -4.73
CA LEU A 146 10.32 11.26 -4.44
C LEU A 146 9.84 11.27 -2.98
N LEU A 147 9.36 10.12 -2.49
CA LEU A 147 8.93 9.95 -1.10
C LEU A 147 10.08 10.22 -0.13
N PHE A 148 11.29 9.77 -0.45
CA PHE A 148 12.48 10.06 0.36
C PHE A 148 12.82 11.56 0.37
N VAL A 149 12.73 12.25 -0.76
CA VAL A 149 12.94 13.71 -0.82
C VAL A 149 11.89 14.45 -0.01
N MET A 150 10.61 14.07 -0.13
CA MET A 150 9.53 14.66 0.67
C MET A 150 9.78 14.48 2.17
N LEU A 151 10.27 13.31 2.60
CA LEU A 151 10.64 13.06 3.99
C LEU A 151 11.74 14.02 4.47
N LEU A 152 12.79 14.24 3.67
CA LEU A 152 13.86 15.17 4.03
C LEU A 152 13.36 16.61 4.19
N ILE A 153 12.44 17.04 3.33
CA ILE A 153 11.82 18.37 3.41
C ILE A 153 10.99 18.52 4.68
N VAL A 154 10.26 17.49 5.09
CA VAL A 154 9.42 17.54 6.30
C VAL A 154 10.24 17.52 7.59
N ILE A 155 11.41 16.88 7.58
CA ILE A 155 12.31 16.82 8.74
C ILE A 155 13.13 18.12 8.89
N ALA A 156 13.45 18.78 7.79
CA ALA A 156 14.18 20.05 7.75
C ALA A 156 13.32 21.20 8.30
#